data_AF-A0A1A8DJS6-F1
#
_entry.id   AF-A0A1A8DJS6-F1
#
_cell.length_a   1.000
_cell.length_b   1.000
_cell.length_c   1.000
_cell.angle_alpha   90.00
_cell.angle_beta   90.00
_cell.angle_gamma   90.00
#
_symmetry.space_group_name_H-M   'P 1'
#
loop_
_entity.id
_entity.type
_entity.pdbx_description
1 polymer ?
#
loop_
_entity_poly.entity_id
_entity_poly.type
_entity_poly.pdbx_seq_one_letter_code
_entity_poly.pdbx_strand_id
1 'polypeptide(L)'
;NNPKPEFGGKYCTGERKRYRTCNTKPCQNDKPTFREMLCSEFDTVPYHNELYHWIPVANPVSPCELHCRPVGEHFAEKMLDTVTDGTPCFMNNKSRNICVNGVCKEVGCDYGIDSNAVEDRCGVCL
;
A
#
# COMPACT_ATOMS: atom_id res chain seq x y z
N ASN A 1 -15.44 -3.90 23.64
CA ASN A 1 -15.54 -4.91 24.73
C ASN A 1 -15.83 -4.24 26.08
N ASN A 2 -16.46 -3.06 26.08
CA ASN A 2 -16.78 -2.32 27.30
C ASN A 2 -18.21 -1.74 27.21
N PRO A 3 -19.25 -2.49 27.62
CA PRO A 3 -19.23 -3.91 28.02
C PRO A 3 -19.11 -4.85 26.80
N LYS A 4 -18.86 -6.14 27.06
CA LYS A 4 -18.98 -7.18 26.03
C LYS A 4 -20.47 -7.49 25.81
N PRO A 5 -20.95 -7.67 24.57
CA PRO A 5 -22.32 -8.12 24.33
C PRO A 5 -22.56 -9.49 24.97
N GLU A 6 -23.57 -9.58 25.83
CA GLU A 6 -24.02 -10.81 26.51
C GLU A 6 -25.56 -10.84 26.55
N PHE A 7 -26.15 -12.01 26.84
CA PHE A 7 -27.61 -12.20 27.00
C PHE A 7 -28.47 -11.65 25.83
N GLY A 8 -28.04 -11.87 24.59
CA GLY A 8 -28.73 -11.35 23.40
C GLY A 8 -28.42 -9.88 23.08
N GLY A 9 -27.44 -9.27 23.75
CA GLY A 9 -26.91 -7.95 23.42
C GLY A 9 -26.36 -7.89 22.00
N LYS A 10 -26.67 -6.80 21.28
CA LYS A 10 -26.19 -6.58 19.92
C LYS A 10 -24.69 -6.31 19.90
N TYR A 11 -24.01 -6.75 18.85
CA TYR A 11 -22.62 -6.41 18.61
C TYR A 11 -22.44 -4.90 18.41
N CYS A 12 -21.28 -4.38 18.82
CA CYS A 12 -20.91 -2.99 18.57
C CYS A 12 -20.89 -2.71 17.07
N THR A 13 -21.54 -1.61 16.68
CA THR A 13 -21.58 -1.10 15.31
C THR A 13 -20.44 -0.12 15.07
N GLY A 14 -20.00 0.00 13.81
CA GLY A 14 -18.92 0.89 13.40
C GLY A 14 -17.57 0.19 13.26
N GLU A 15 -16.56 0.97 12.87
CA GLU A 15 -15.23 0.45 12.61
C GLU A 15 -14.52 -0.01 13.87
N ARG A 16 -13.86 -1.17 13.80
CA ARG A 16 -13.10 -1.75 14.91
C ARG A 16 -11.65 -1.29 14.96
N LYS A 17 -11.15 -0.71 13.87
CA LYS A 17 -9.79 -0.15 13.75
C LYS A 17 -9.90 1.18 13.04
N ARG A 18 -9.06 2.13 13.43
CA ARG A 18 -8.91 3.42 12.75
C ARG A 18 -7.46 3.60 12.40
N TYR A 19 -7.22 4.16 11.22
CA TYR A 19 -5.89 4.42 10.71
C TYR A 19 -5.73 5.92 10.49
N ARG A 20 -4.49 6.40 10.61
CA ARG A 20 -4.15 7.78 10.30
C ARG A 20 -2.80 7.78 9.60
N THR A 21 -2.66 8.60 8.58
CA THR A 21 -1.37 8.84 7.93
C THR A 21 -0.41 9.55 8.88
N CYS A 22 0.87 9.23 8.74
CA CYS A 22 1.96 9.90 9.45
C CYS A 22 3.10 10.16 8.48
N ASN A 23 4.03 11.06 8.84
CA ASN A 23 5.19 11.42 8.02
C ASN A 23 4.82 11.78 6.57
N THR A 24 3.78 12.60 6.39
CA THR A 24 3.20 12.95 5.07
C THR A 24 4.10 13.82 4.19
N LYS A 25 5.27 14.21 4.69
CA LYS A 25 6.28 14.92 3.89
C LYS A 25 6.87 13.95 2.87
N PRO A 26 6.99 14.35 1.59
CA PRO A 26 7.53 13.47 0.56
C PRO A 26 8.97 13.05 0.89
N CYS A 27 9.30 11.82 0.56
CA CYS A 27 10.68 11.33 0.57
C CYS A 27 11.51 12.06 -0.51
N GLN A 28 12.84 12.01 -0.39
CA GLN A 28 13.72 12.57 -1.43
C GLN A 28 13.56 11.79 -2.75
N ASN A 29 13.54 12.51 -3.88
CA ASN A 29 13.26 11.93 -5.20
C ASN A 29 14.35 10.98 -5.72
N ASP A 30 15.54 10.99 -5.12
CA ASP A 30 16.67 10.12 -5.46
C ASP A 30 16.63 8.76 -4.73
N LYS A 31 15.61 8.51 -3.92
CA LYS A 31 15.43 7.25 -3.19
C LYS A 31 14.58 6.26 -3.99
N PRO A 32 14.88 4.95 -3.86
CA PRO A 32 13.99 3.93 -4.39
C PRO A 32 12.61 4.04 -3.76
N THR A 33 11.60 3.71 -4.55
CA THR A 33 10.23 3.54 -4.07
C THR A 33 10.14 2.38 -3.08
N PHE A 34 9.10 2.39 -2.25
CA PHE A 34 8.86 1.29 -1.32
C PHE A 34 8.75 -0.07 -2.00
N ARG A 35 8.18 -0.14 -3.21
CA ARG A 35 8.09 -1.40 -3.96
C ARG A 35 9.43 -1.87 -4.51
N GLU A 36 10.29 -0.96 -4.95
CA GLU A 36 11.66 -1.30 -5.36
C GLU A 36 12.46 -1.83 -4.18
N MET A 37 12.38 -1.17 -3.01
CA MET A 37 13.03 -1.66 -1.80
C MET A 37 12.53 -3.06 -1.43
N LEU A 38 11.21 -3.28 -1.45
CA LEU A 38 10.63 -4.58 -1.13
C LEU A 38 11.02 -5.69 -2.12
N CYS A 39 11.10 -5.42 -3.43
CA CYS A 39 11.59 -6.41 -4.39
C CYS A 39 13.09 -6.70 -4.20
N SER A 40 13.91 -5.68 -3.89
CA SER A 40 15.37 -5.86 -3.74
C SER A 40 15.76 -6.75 -2.56
N GLU A 41 14.89 -6.93 -1.56
CA GLU A 41 15.13 -7.90 -0.48
C GLU A 41 15.27 -9.33 -1.03
N PHE A 42 14.66 -9.64 -2.18
CA PHE A 42 14.73 -10.94 -2.83
C PHE A 42 15.95 -11.10 -3.75
N ASP A 43 16.76 -10.06 -3.97
CA ASP A 43 17.97 -10.15 -4.81
C ASP A 43 19.04 -11.07 -4.21
N THR A 44 18.97 -11.32 -2.91
CA THR A 44 19.89 -12.19 -2.17
C THR A 44 19.37 -13.62 -1.99
N VAL A 45 18.15 -13.91 -2.48
CA VAL A 45 17.48 -15.20 -2.32
C VAL A 45 17.42 -15.91 -3.68
N PRO A 46 18.01 -17.12 -3.81
CA PRO A 46 17.98 -17.85 -5.08
C PRO A 46 16.55 -18.26 -5.46
N TYR A 47 16.16 -17.97 -6.70
CA TYR A 47 14.96 -18.46 -7.35
C TYR A 47 15.36 -19.47 -8.41
N HIS A 48 14.89 -20.72 -8.30
CA HIS A 48 15.32 -21.82 -9.19
C HIS A 48 16.85 -21.96 -9.32
N ASN A 49 17.57 -21.84 -8.20
CA ASN A 49 19.03 -21.89 -8.10
C ASN A 49 19.79 -20.73 -8.78
N GLU A 50 19.11 -19.67 -9.19
CA GLU A 50 19.73 -18.47 -9.75
C GLU A 50 19.38 -17.24 -8.91
N LEU A 51 20.28 -16.26 -8.88
CA LEU A 51 20.04 -14.96 -8.28
C LEU A 51 19.61 -13.98 -9.37
N TYR A 52 18.61 -13.17 -9.05
CA TYR A 52 18.06 -12.18 -9.96
C TYR A 52 18.06 -10.80 -9.30
N HIS A 53 18.12 -9.76 -10.11
CA HIS A 53 17.74 -8.44 -9.67
C HIS A 53 16.24 -8.24 -9.95
N TRP A 54 15.45 -8.03 -8.91
CA TRP A 54 14.00 -7.97 -8.97
C TRP A 54 13.50 -6.53 -9.02
N ILE A 55 12.61 -6.25 -9.97
CA ILE A 55 11.93 -4.96 -10.10
C ILE A 55 10.42 -5.12 -9.96
N PRO A 56 9.72 -4.15 -9.37
CA PRO A 56 8.30 -4.29 -9.08
C PRO A 56 7.47 -4.18 -10.37
N VAL A 57 6.37 -4.92 -10.43
CA VAL A 57 5.38 -4.83 -11.52
C VAL A 57 4.04 -4.36 -10.99
N ALA A 58 3.35 -3.55 -11.79
CA ALA A 58 2.03 -3.04 -11.42
C ALA A 58 0.98 -4.14 -11.55
N ASN A 59 0.15 -4.31 -10.52
CA ASN A 59 -1.04 -5.15 -10.55
C ASN A 59 -2.27 -4.29 -10.22
N PRO A 60 -3.02 -3.82 -11.22
CA PRO A 60 -4.20 -2.98 -10.99
C PRO A 60 -5.34 -3.69 -10.25
N VAL A 61 -5.41 -5.02 -10.31
CA VAL A 61 -6.47 -5.83 -9.70
C VAL A 61 -6.23 -6.00 -8.20
N SER A 62 -5.00 -6.36 -7.83
CA SER A 62 -4.55 -6.49 -6.44
C SER A 62 -3.38 -5.53 -6.17
N PRO A 63 -3.63 -4.21 -6.07
CA PRO A 63 -2.56 -3.22 -5.97
C PRO A 63 -1.71 -3.40 -4.71
N CYS A 64 -2.24 -3.96 -3.63
CA CYS A 64 -1.50 -4.12 -2.38
C CYS A 64 -0.71 -5.43 -2.25
N GLU A 65 -0.74 -6.29 -3.25
CA GLU A 65 0.20 -7.41 -3.36
C GLU A 65 1.56 -6.90 -3.89
N LEU A 66 2.64 -7.61 -3.56
CA LEU A 66 3.94 -7.38 -4.16
C LEU A 66 4.18 -8.40 -5.26
N HIS A 67 4.17 -7.92 -6.50
CA HIS A 67 4.59 -8.69 -7.66
C HIS A 67 5.92 -8.11 -8.16
N CYS A 68 6.89 -8.98 -8.44
CA CYS A 68 8.20 -8.60 -8.94
C CYS A 68 8.54 -9.42 -10.19
N ARG A 69 9.30 -8.84 -11.11
CA ARG A 69 9.91 -9.55 -12.23
C ARG A 69 11.42 -9.40 -12.20
N PRO A 70 12.20 -10.40 -12.64
CA PRO A 70 13.61 -10.20 -12.84
C PRO A 70 13.87 -9.21 -13.97
N VAL A 71 14.96 -8.44 -13.86
CA VAL A 71 15.43 -7.61 -14.95
C VAL A 71 15.86 -8.48 -16.13
N GLY A 72 15.31 -8.20 -17.31
CA GLY A 72 15.59 -8.94 -18.54
C GLY A 72 14.66 -10.12 -18.80
N GLU A 73 13.87 -10.54 -17.80
CA GLU A 73 12.94 -11.66 -17.93
C GLU A 73 11.50 -11.22 -18.20
N HIS A 74 10.70 -12.16 -18.72
CA HIS A 74 9.30 -11.95 -19.09
C HIS A 74 8.28 -12.48 -18.06
N PHE A 75 8.73 -13.25 -17.08
CA PHE A 75 7.86 -13.75 -16.03
C PHE A 75 7.81 -12.78 -14.85
N ALA A 76 6.73 -12.84 -14.08
CA ALA A 76 6.58 -12.13 -12.83
C ALA A 76 6.08 -13.12 -11.77
N GLU A 77 6.50 -12.90 -10.52
CA GLU A 77 6.15 -13.74 -9.39
C GLU A 77 5.54 -12.90 -8.27
N LYS A 78 4.59 -13.48 -7.54
CA LYS A 78 4.02 -12.85 -6.36
C LYS A 78 4.93 -13.13 -5.16
N MET A 79 5.68 -12.12 -4.74
CA MET A 79 6.65 -12.23 -3.66
C MET A 79 5.99 -12.09 -2.27
N LEU A 80 4.98 -11.22 -2.13
CA LEU A 80 4.25 -11.02 -0.87
C LEU A 80 2.75 -10.84 -1.12
N ASP A 81 1.94 -11.39 -0.22
CA ASP A 81 0.48 -11.17 -0.22
C ASP A 81 0.11 -9.72 0.12
N THR A 82 0.97 -9.02 0.88
CA THR A 82 0.74 -7.63 1.28
C THR A 82 2.05 -6.86 1.30
N VAL A 83 2.07 -5.68 0.67
CA VAL A 83 3.13 -4.68 0.86
C VAL A 83 3.05 -4.02 2.23
N THR A 84 4.13 -3.38 2.67
CA THR A 84 4.18 -2.59 3.90
C THR A 84 3.11 -1.49 3.91
N ASP A 85 2.43 -1.33 5.05
CA ASP A 85 1.44 -0.27 5.25
C ASP A 85 2.02 1.11 4.94
N GLY A 86 1.26 1.93 4.20
CA GLY A 86 1.71 3.24 3.69
C GLY A 86 2.34 3.21 2.30
N THR A 87 2.63 2.03 1.74
CA THR A 87 3.07 1.91 0.34
C THR A 87 1.98 2.41 -0.60
N PRO A 88 2.29 3.29 -1.59
CA PRO A 88 1.33 3.70 -2.59
C PRO A 88 0.72 2.51 -3.34
N CYS A 89 -0.61 2.51 -3.51
CA CYS A 89 -1.31 1.41 -4.17
C CYS A 89 -0.89 1.26 -5.63
N PHE A 90 -0.80 2.38 -6.35
CA PHE A 90 -0.58 2.40 -7.78
C PHE A 90 0.77 3.05 -8.11
N MET A 91 1.51 2.43 -9.01
CA MET A 91 2.74 3.02 -9.55
C MET A 91 2.40 4.17 -10.50
N ASN A 92 3.22 5.22 -10.50
CA ASN A 92 3.18 6.30 -11.47
C ASN A 92 1.83 7.05 -11.56
N ASN A 93 1.05 7.07 -10.49
CA ASN A 93 -0.19 7.83 -10.40
C ASN A 93 -0.06 8.94 -9.33
N LYS A 94 -0.80 10.05 -9.51
CA LYS A 94 -0.93 11.13 -8.54
C LYS A 94 -1.88 10.79 -7.38
N SER A 95 -2.49 9.61 -7.38
CA SER A 95 -3.32 9.13 -6.29
C SER A 95 -2.55 9.06 -4.98
N ARG A 96 -3.17 9.54 -3.89
CA ARG A 96 -2.63 9.46 -2.52
C ARG A 96 -2.95 8.11 -1.85
N ASN A 97 -3.60 7.20 -2.56
CA ASN A 97 -4.09 5.95 -2.00
C ASN A 97 -2.93 5.06 -1.54
N ILE A 98 -3.07 4.51 -0.35
CA ILE A 98 -2.03 3.69 0.30
C ILE A 98 -2.57 2.33 0.69
N CYS A 99 -1.68 1.35 0.74
CA CYS A 99 -2.00 0.04 1.27
C CYS A 99 -2.04 0.07 2.79
N VAL A 100 -3.10 -0.49 3.37
CA VAL A 100 -3.25 -0.67 4.82
C VAL A 100 -3.87 -2.05 5.05
N ASN A 101 -3.12 -2.94 5.72
CA ASN A 101 -3.53 -4.31 6.01
C ASN A 101 -3.99 -5.07 4.75
N GLY A 102 -3.22 -4.94 3.67
CA GLY A 102 -3.48 -5.57 2.37
C GLY A 102 -4.61 -4.95 1.53
N VAL A 103 -5.26 -3.90 2.00
CA VAL A 103 -6.35 -3.22 1.28
C VAL A 103 -5.90 -1.85 0.83
N CYS A 104 -6.20 -1.49 -0.42
CA CYS A 104 -5.96 -0.14 -0.91
C CYS A 104 -6.99 0.81 -0.30
N LYS A 105 -6.51 1.78 0.47
CA LYS A 105 -7.31 2.78 1.15
C LYS A 105 -7.23 4.12 0.44
N GLU A 106 -8.38 4.77 0.32
CA GLU A 106 -8.45 6.12 -0.25
C GLU A 106 -7.92 7.13 0.76
N VAL A 107 -7.18 8.12 0.26
CA VAL A 107 -6.62 9.18 1.10
C VAL A 107 -7.01 10.53 0.51
N GLY A 108 -7.75 11.31 1.30
CA GLY A 108 -8.18 12.65 0.94
C GLY A 108 -7.01 13.63 0.83
N CYS A 109 -7.30 14.83 0.34
CA CYS A 109 -6.29 15.89 0.23
C CYS A 109 -5.75 16.39 1.58
N ASP A 110 -6.49 16.13 2.66
CA ASP A 110 -6.17 16.40 4.06
C ASP A 110 -5.26 15.31 4.67
N TYR A 111 -4.86 14.32 3.86
CA TYR A 111 -4.18 13.09 4.27
C TYR A 111 -5.01 12.21 5.21
N GLY A 112 -6.33 12.43 5.32
CA GLY A 112 -7.24 11.56 6.05
C GLY A 112 -7.52 10.28 5.25
N ILE A 113 -7.43 9.12 5.91
CA ILE A 113 -7.82 7.83 5.33
C ILE A 113 -9.34 7.76 5.29
N ASP A 114 -9.88 7.38 4.12
CA ASP A 114 -11.32 7.35 3.84
C ASP A 114 -11.98 8.73 4.11
N SER A 115 -11.21 9.82 3.93
CA SER A 115 -11.70 11.20 4.03
C SER A 115 -12.34 11.62 2.71
N ASN A 116 -13.47 12.33 2.80
CA ASN A 116 -14.17 12.89 1.64
C ASN A 116 -13.56 14.24 1.19
N ALA A 117 -12.42 14.65 1.76
CA ALA A 117 -11.77 15.90 1.42
C ALA A 117 -11.14 15.82 0.00
N VAL A 118 -11.52 16.74 -0.87
CA VAL A 118 -11.06 16.82 -2.27
C VAL A 118 -10.45 18.19 -2.54
N GLU A 119 -9.45 18.23 -3.42
CA GLU A 119 -8.89 19.49 -3.88
C GLU A 119 -9.90 20.26 -4.73
N ASP A 120 -9.97 21.57 -4.54
CA ASP A 120 -10.65 22.46 -5.46
C ASP A 120 -9.88 22.62 -6.79
N ARG A 121 -10.42 23.42 -7.71
CA ARG A 121 -9.80 23.66 -9.03
C ARG A 121 -8.45 24.39 -8.94
N CYS A 122 -8.15 24.99 -7.80
CA CYS A 122 -6.91 25.70 -7.52
C CYS A 122 -5.87 24.80 -6.82
N GLY A 123 -6.22 23.55 -6.48
CA GLY A 123 -5.36 22.62 -5.74
C GLY A 123 -5.38 22.82 -4.23
N VAL A 124 -6.37 23.55 -3.69
CA VAL A 124 -6.53 23.77 -2.25
C VAL A 124 -7.43 22.68 -1.68
N CYS A 125 -6.99 22.06 -0.59
CA CYS A 125 -7.81 21.10 0.15
C CYS A 125 -8.84 21.83 1.02
N LEU A 126 -10.13 21.51 0.84
CA LEU A 126 -11.27 22.10 1.56
C LEU A 126 -11.88 21.13 2.57
#